data_AF-A0A6I8NB55-F1
#
_entry.id   AF-A0A6I8NB55-F1
#
_cell.length_a   1.000
_cell.length_b   1.000
_cell.length_c   1.000
_cell.angle_alpha   90.00
_cell.angle_beta   90.00
_cell.angle_gamma   90.00
#
_symmetry.space_group_name_H-M   'P 1'
#
loop_
_entity.id
_entity.type
_entity.pdbx_description
1 polymer ?
#
loop_
_entity_poly.entity_id
_entity_poly.type
_entity_poly.pdbx_seq_one_letter_code
_entity_poly.pdbx_strand_id
1 'polypeptide(L)' 'MNLVSVSVEGADEYGRLLRRTLMRYANLCGVLILRSVSTAVYKRFPSTDHMVRAAC' A
#
# COMPACT_ATOMS: atom_id res chain seq x y z
N MET A 1 6.71 -12.77 3.25
CA MET A 1 6.19 -11.73 4.17
C MET A 1 6.35 -12.21 5.62
N ASN A 2 7.44 -11.91 6.31
CA ASN A 2 7.54 -12.26 7.75
C ASN A 2 8.33 -11.26 8.61
N LEU A 3 8.90 -10.19 8.02
CA LEU A 3 9.70 -9.22 8.78
C LEU A 3 8.82 -8.20 9.52
N VAL A 4 7.69 -7.79 8.92
CA VAL A 4 6.81 -6.75 9.50
C VAL A 4 6.07 -7.24 10.75
N SER A 5 5.80 -8.54 10.88
CA SER A 5 5.18 -9.11 12.10
C SER A 5 6.17 -9.32 13.24
N VAL A 6 7.46 -9.53 12.93
CA VAL A 6 8.52 -9.82 13.92
C VAL A 6 9.17 -8.54 14.45
N SER A 7 9.30 -7.48 13.65
CA SER A 7 10.04 -6.27 14.05
C SER A 7 9.24 -5.28 14.90
N VAL A 8 7.95 -5.54 15.13
CA VAL A 8 7.10 -4.67 15.95
C VAL A 8 6.63 -5.47 17.15
N GLU A 9 7.49 -5.58 18.17
CA GLU A 9 7.06 -5.91 19.51
C GLU A 9 6.10 -4.80 19.98
N GLY A 10 4.87 -5.19 20.26
CA GLY A 10 3.81 -4.24 20.60
C GLY A 10 2.44 -4.80 20.26
N ALA A 11 1.76 -5.30 21.28
CA ALA A 11 0.30 -5.40 21.31
C ALA A 11 -0.38 -4.00 21.29
N ASP A 12 0.42 -2.94 21.21
CA ASP A 12 -0.01 -1.56 21.17
C ASP A 12 -0.63 -1.16 19.82
N GLU A 13 -1.62 -0.29 19.91
CA GLU A 13 -2.36 0.26 18.77
C GLU A 13 -1.45 0.95 17.75
N TYR A 14 -0.34 1.55 18.21
CA TYR A 14 0.68 2.16 17.36
C TYR A 14 1.42 1.14 16.49
N GLY A 15 1.79 -0.02 17.07
CA GLY A 15 2.45 -1.09 16.31
C GLY A 15 1.52 -1.72 15.27
N ARG A 16 0.22 -1.80 15.58
CA ARG A 16 -0.82 -2.22 14.61
C ARG A 16 -0.97 -1.19 13.48
N LEU A 17 -0.97 0.10 13.81
CA LEU A 17 -1.05 1.19 12.83
C LEU A 17 0.18 1.18 11.92
N LEU A 18 1.38 1.05 12.48
CA LEU A 18 2.64 1.05 11.72
C LEU A 18 2.69 -0.11 10.71
N ARG A 19 2.32 -1.33 11.11
CA ARG A 19 2.26 -2.49 10.21
C ARG A 19 1.25 -2.28 9.08
N ARG A 20 0.06 -1.74 9.37
CA ARG A 20 -0.95 -1.39 8.35
C ARG A 20 -0.45 -0.31 7.39
N THR A 21 0.21 0.73 7.90
CA THR A 21 0.74 1.83 7.08
C THR A 21 1.87 1.36 6.17
N LEU A 22 2.79 0.54 6.67
CA LEU A 22 3.86 -0.05 5.87
C LEU A 22 3.31 -0.92 4.73
N MET A 23 2.35 -1.79 5.02
CA MET A 23 1.70 -2.61 3.99
C MET A 23 0.92 -1.76 2.98
N ARG A 24 0.25 -0.69 3.42
CA ARG A 24 -0.42 0.26 2.53
C ARG A 24 0.58 0.93 1.59
N TYR A 25 1.74 1.37 2.07
CA TYR A 25 2.76 1.96 1.21
C TYR A 25 3.37 0.96 0.24
N ALA A 26 3.63 -0.28 0.65
CA ALA A 26 4.13 -1.32 -0.25
C ALA A 26 3.12 -1.60 -1.39
N ASN A 27 1.84 -1.71 -1.07
CA ASN A 27 0.77 -1.88 -2.06
C ASN A 27 0.66 -0.66 -2.99
N LEU A 28 0.78 0.56 -2.45
CA LEU A 28 0.77 1.80 -3.24
C LEU A 28 1.93 1.83 -4.25
N CYS A 29 3.15 1.49 -3.81
CA CYS A 29 4.32 1.39 -4.68
C CYS A 29 4.10 0.36 -5.80
N GLY A 30 3.51 -0.80 -5.48
CA GLY A 30 3.16 -1.82 -6.48
C GLY A 30 2.18 -1.30 -7.53
N VAL A 31 1.12 -0.60 -7.12
CA VAL A 31 0.14 0.00 -8.04
C VAL A 31 0.78 1.09 -8.91
N LEU A 32 1.65 1.93 -8.35
CA LEU A 32 2.36 2.97 -9.10
C LEU A 32 3.26 2.39 -10.18
N ILE A 33 4.03 1.34 -9.87
CA ILE A 33 4.90 0.66 -10.84
C ILE A 33 4.04 -0.02 -11.91
N LEU A 34 3.02 -0.78 -11.51
CA LEU A 34 2.13 -1.48 -12.42
C LEU A 34 1.35 -0.53 -13.34
N ARG A 35 0.99 0.66 -12.86
CA ARG A 35 0.36 1.72 -13.67
C ARG A 35 1.29 2.20 -14.79
N SER A 36 2.60 2.28 -14.55
CA SER A 36 3.57 2.75 -15.54
C SER A 36 3.88 1.71 -16.63
N VAL A 37 3.77 0.42 -16.33
CA VAL A 37 4.10 -0.67 -17.26
C VAL A 37 2.89 -1.38 -17.85
N SER A 38 1.72 -1.33 -17.20
CA SER A 38 0.51 -2.03 -17.62
C SER A 38 -0.62 -1.08 -18.00
N THR A 39 -1.05 -1.16 -19.25
CA THR A 39 -2.18 -0.37 -19.77
C THR A 39 -3.51 -0.74 -19.11
N ALA A 40 -3.68 -1.97 -18.62
CA ALA A 40 -4.86 -2.39 -17.88
C ALA A 40 -4.96 -1.70 -16.51
N VAL A 41 -3.84 -1.56 -15.81
CA VAL A 41 -3.78 -0.85 -14.52
C VAL A 41 -3.87 0.65 -14.72
N TYR A 42 -3.28 1.18 -15.79
CA TYR A 42 -3.45 2.58 -16.19
C TYR A 42 -4.91 2.94 -16.47
N LYS A 43 -5.67 2.09 -17.17
CA LYS A 43 -7.11 2.31 -17.41
C LYS A 43 -7.94 2.29 -16.13
N ARG A 44 -7.55 1.48 -15.14
CA ARG A 44 -8.25 1.38 -13.85
C ARG A 44 -7.89 2.51 -12.89
N PHE A 45 -6.67 3.04 -12.97
CA PHE A 45 -6.17 4.15 -12.16
C PHE A 45 -5.53 5.23 -13.05
N PRO A 46 -6.34 5.98 -13.83
CA PRO A 46 -5.82 6.93 -14.81
C PRO A 46 -5.23 8.19 -14.16
N SER A 47 -5.65 8.56 -12.95
CA SER A 47 -5.07 9.67 -12.17
C SER A 47 -4.77 9.26 -10.74
N THR A 48 -3.85 9.98 -10.09
CA THR A 48 -3.50 9.78 -8.67
C THR A 48 -4.70 9.98 -7.74
N ASP A 49 -5.68 10.80 -8.13
CA ASP A 49 -6.95 10.97 -7.40
C ASP A 49 -7.74 9.66 -7.26
N HIS A 50 -7.74 8.82 -8.30
CA HIS A 50 -8.39 7.50 -8.26
C HIS A 50 -7.67 6.54 -7.29
N MET A 51 -6.35 6.68 -7.16
CA MET A 51 -5.58 5.87 -6.22
C MET A 51 -5.85 6.27 -4.76
N VAL A 52 -6.01 7.57 -4.51
CA VAL A 52 -6.36 8.11 -3.19
C VAL A 52 -7.79 7.72 -2.82
N ARG A 53 -8.76 7.83 -3.75
CA ARG A 53 -10.15 7.39 -3.51
C ARG A 53 -10.28 5.90 -3.26
N ALA A 54 -9.47 5.05 -3.89
CA ALA A 54 -9.49 3.62 -3.66
C ALA A 54 -8.87 3.19 -2.33
N ALA A 55 -8.12 4.08 -1.66
CA ALA A 55 -7.49 3.82 -0.38
C ALA A 55 -8.32 4.29 0.84
N CYS A 56 -9.36 5.09 0.61
CA CYS A 56 -10.32 5.55 1.61
C CYS A 56 -11.39 4.48 1.84
#